data_AF-A0AAN6FP44-F1
#
_entry.id   AF-A0AAN6FP44-F1
#
_cell.length_a   1.000
_cell.length_b   1.000
_cell.length_c   1.000
_cell.angle_alpha   90.00
_cell.angle_beta   90.00
_cell.angle_gamma   90.00
#
_symmetry.space_group_name_H-M   'P 1'
#
loop_
_entity.id
_entity.type
_entity.pdbx_description
1 polymer ?
#
loop_
_entity_poly.entity_id
_entity_poly.type
_entity_poly.pdbx_seq_one_letter_code
_entity_poly.pdbx_strand_id
1 'polypeptide(L)'
;MNFSVVIELACVVAYITILVGGRASREAGWRVLAALLGVVAMAQMVAMALVAYLYDHDNRFFVGWELDKSWVLCTVSWTVLTVDVLGIVAARYLLLKEDDYEPIPDTM
;
A
#
# COMPACT_ATOMS: atom_id res chain seq x y z
N MET A 1 14.55 11.34 10.17
CA MET A 1 13.24 10.66 10.25
C MET A 1 12.89 10.19 8.85
N ASN A 2 12.66 8.89 8.63
CA ASN A 2 12.49 8.32 7.29
C ASN A 2 11.04 8.51 6.82
N PHE A 3 10.85 9.22 5.69
CA PHE A 3 9.54 9.52 5.11
C PHE A 3 8.69 8.28 4.83
N SER A 4 9.33 7.18 4.41
CA SER A 4 8.63 5.90 4.15
C SER A 4 7.95 5.34 5.40
N VAL A 5 8.62 5.42 6.55
CA VAL A 5 8.10 4.90 7.83
C VAL A 5 6.87 5.70 8.28
N VAL A 6 6.85 7.00 8.03
CA VAL A 6 5.72 7.86 8.38
C VAL A 6 4.47 7.48 7.59
N ILE A 7 4.62 7.24 6.28
CA ILE A 7 3.48 6.87 5.43
C ILE A 7 3.01 5.45 5.76
N GLU A 8 3.91 4.50 6.00
CA GLU A 8 3.53 3.15 6.43
C GLU A 8 2.75 3.17 7.74
N LEU A 9 3.16 3.98 8.73
CA LEU A 9 2.42 4.14 9.97
C LEU A 9 1.03 4.76 9.72
N ALA A 10 0.93 5.72 8.79
CA ALA A 10 -0.37 6.25 8.36
C ALA A 10 -1.25 5.18 7.70
N CYS A 11 -0.68 4.26 6.91
CA CYS A 11 -1.40 3.11 6.36
C CYS A 11 -1.93 2.19 7.47
N VAL A 12 -1.10 1.88 8.48
CA VAL A 12 -1.53 1.07 9.63
C VAL A 12 -2.69 1.73 10.39
N VAL A 13 -2.57 3.03 10.68
CA VAL A 13 -3.64 3.79 11.34
C VAL A 13 -4.90 3.78 10.49
N ALA A 14 -4.79 4.07 9.19
CA ALA A 14 -5.92 4.04 8.27
C ALA A 14 -6.61 2.66 8.26
N TYR A 15 -5.84 1.58 8.19
CA TYR A 15 -6.36 0.22 8.24
C TYR A 15 -7.13 -0.07 9.54
N ILE A 16 -6.57 0.28 10.69
CA ILE A 16 -7.25 0.13 12.00
C ILE A 16 -8.56 0.95 12.03
N THR A 17 -8.52 2.20 11.56
CA THR A 17 -9.72 3.07 11.55
C THR A 17 -10.81 2.55 10.62
N ILE A 18 -10.44 1.88 9.51
CA ILE A 18 -11.39 1.25 8.60
C ILE A 18 -12.05 0.04 9.26
N LEU A 19 -11.27 -0.79 9.97
CA LEU A 19 -11.79 -1.99 10.63
C LEU A 19 -12.67 -1.69 11.85
N VAL A 20 -12.28 -0.69 12.65
CA VAL A 20 -13.02 -0.29 13.87
C VAL A 20 -14.16 0.68 13.54
N GLY A 21 -14.06 1.38 12.41
CA GLY A 21 -15.04 2.38 11.98
C GLY A 21 -16.36 1.79 11.50
N GLY A 22 -17.37 2.66 11.41
CA GLY A 22 -18.65 2.31 10.81
C GLY A 22 -18.59 2.24 9.28
N ARG A 23 -19.74 2.03 8.65
CA ARG A 23 -19.87 1.88 7.19
C ARG A 23 -19.25 3.02 6.40
N ALA A 24 -19.48 4.28 6.81
CA ALA A 24 -18.92 5.45 6.13
C ALA A 24 -17.38 5.41 6.06
N SER A 25 -16.72 4.96 7.14
CA SER A 25 -15.26 4.80 7.18
C SER A 25 -14.79 3.68 6.26
N ARG A 26 -15.56 2.60 6.13
CA ARG A 26 -15.23 1.47 5.25
C ARG A 26 -15.40 1.85 3.78
N GLU A 27 -16.53 2.43 3.39
CA GLU A 27 -16.80 2.80 2.00
C GLU A 27 -15.80 3.81 1.44
N ALA A 28 -15.46 4.85 2.21
CA ALA A 28 -14.51 5.87 1.77
C ALA A 28 -13.05 5.49 2.04
N GLY A 29 -12.78 4.82 3.16
CA GLY A 29 -11.44 4.58 3.66
C GLY A 29 -10.62 3.62 2.81
N TRP A 30 -11.24 2.57 2.23
CA TRP A 30 -10.50 1.63 1.37
C TRP A 30 -9.86 2.30 0.15
N ARG A 31 -10.53 3.31 -0.42
CA ARG A 31 -9.97 4.09 -1.54
C ARG A 31 -8.74 4.90 -1.10
N VAL A 32 -8.80 5.52 0.06
CA VAL A 32 -7.70 6.31 0.62
C VAL A 32 -6.52 5.40 0.96
N LEU A 33 -6.79 4.27 1.62
CA LEU A 33 -5.76 3.30 1.98
C LEU A 33 -5.07 2.73 0.73
N ALA A 34 -5.82 2.32 -0.29
CA ALA A 34 -5.24 1.82 -1.54
C ALA A 34 -4.33 2.87 -2.22
N ALA A 35 -4.72 4.14 -2.19
CA ALA A 35 -3.89 5.21 -2.73
C ALA A 35 -2.59 5.40 -1.91
N LEU A 36 -2.67 5.39 -0.58
CA LEU A 36 -1.50 5.50 0.30
C LEU A 36 -0.52 4.33 0.09
N LEU A 37 -1.03 3.10 0.10
CA LEU A 37 -0.21 1.89 -0.16
C LEU A 37 0.46 1.96 -1.53
N GLY A 38 -0.27 2.42 -2.56
CA GLY A 38 0.27 2.60 -3.92
C GLY A 38 1.40 3.62 -3.98
N VAL A 39 1.28 4.75 -3.27
CA VAL A 39 2.34 5.77 -3.19
C VAL A 39 3.60 5.19 -2.51
N VAL A 40 3.45 4.42 -1.43
CA VAL A 40 4.59 3.78 -0.76
C VAL A 40 5.27 2.76 -1.68
N ALA A 41 4.50 1.88 -2.32
CA ALA A 41 5.03 0.88 -3.24
C ALA A 41 5.80 1.53 -4.39
N MET A 42 5.24 2.58 -4.99
CA MET A 42 5.91 3.35 -6.06
C MET A 42 7.20 4.00 -5.58
N ALA A 43 7.20 4.63 -4.41
CA ALA A 43 8.39 5.26 -3.85
C ALA A 43 9.51 4.23 -3.59
N GLN A 44 9.16 3.06 -3.05
CA GLN A 44 10.10 1.96 -2.83
C GLN A 44 10.66 1.41 -4.15
N MET A 45 9.81 1.19 -5.16
CA MET A 45 10.27 0.75 -6.50
C MET A 45 11.22 1.75 -7.15
N VAL A 46 10.94 3.05 -7.05
CA VAL A 46 11.84 4.10 -7.58
C VAL A 46 13.18 4.10 -6.84
N ALA A 47 13.16 4.04 -5.50
CA ALA A 47 14.39 4.00 -4.71
C ALA A 47 15.24 2.76 -5.06
N MET A 48 14.59 1.61 -5.21
CA MET A 48 15.21 0.35 -5.60
C MET A 48 15.82 0.40 -7.00
N ALA A 49 15.10 0.95 -7.97
CA ALA A 49 15.59 1.12 -9.33
C ALA A 49 16.83 2.01 -9.39
N LEU A 50 16.87 3.10 -8.60
CA LEU A 50 18.03 3.98 -8.51
C LEU A 50 19.25 3.26 -7.91
N VAL A 51 19.05 2.49 -6.84
CA VAL A 51 20.13 1.73 -6.20
C VAL A 51 20.67 0.64 -7.12
N ALA A 52 19.78 -0.12 -7.78
CA ALA A 52 20.17 -1.14 -8.74
C ALA A 52 20.93 -0.54 -9.92
N TYR A 53 20.44 0.57 -10.47
CA TYR A 53 21.11 1.26 -11.57
C TYR A 53 22.52 1.72 -11.17
N LEU A 54 22.65 2.34 -10.00
CA LEU A 54 23.95 2.82 -9.52
C LEU A 54 24.92 1.67 -9.25
N TYR A 55 24.42 0.57 -8.68
CA TYR A 55 25.21 -0.63 -8.44
C TYR A 55 25.78 -1.23 -9.74
N ASP A 56 25.01 -1.23 -10.83
CA ASP A 56 25.45 -1.76 -12.12
C ASP A 56 26.35 -0.79 -12.92
N HIS A 57 26.28 0.52 -12.67
CA HIS A 57 26.90 1.55 -13.52
C HIS A 57 28.01 2.38 -12.87
N ASP A 58 28.20 2.32 -11.54
CA ASP A 58 29.27 3.03 -10.85
C ASP A 58 30.45 2.09 -10.57
N ASN A 59 31.62 2.45 -11.12
CA ASN A 59 32.88 1.71 -10.96
C ASN A 59 33.36 1.55 -9.50
N ARG A 60 32.75 2.27 -8.54
CA ARG A 60 32.97 2.09 -7.10
C ARG A 60 32.48 0.74 -6.59
N PHE A 61 31.48 0.14 -7.25
CA PHE A 61 30.98 -1.19 -6.92
C PHE A 61 31.76 -2.23 -7.74
N PHE A 62 32.95 -2.56 -7.24
CA PHE A 62 33.84 -3.55 -7.86
C PHE A 62 33.47 -4.98 -7.43
N VAL A 63 34.17 -5.97 -8.02
CA VAL A 63 33.93 -7.41 -7.78
C VAL A 63 33.93 -7.74 -6.29
N GLY A 64 32.84 -8.36 -5.82
CA GLY A 64 32.64 -8.80 -4.43
C GLY A 64 31.66 -7.97 -3.61
N TRP A 65 31.18 -6.84 -4.14
CA TRP A 65 30.00 -6.16 -3.58
C TRP A 65 28.73 -6.94 -3.96
N GLU A 66 27.74 -6.93 -3.08
CA GLU A 66 26.43 -7.53 -3.29
C GLU A 66 25.36 -6.66 -2.65
N LEU A 67 24.14 -6.74 -3.19
CA LEU A 67 22.97 -6.11 -2.60
C LEU A 67 22.51 -6.94 -1.39
N ASP A 68 22.62 -6.34 -0.20
CA ASP A 68 22.39 -7.04 1.06
C ASP A 68 20.89 -7.14 1.44
N LYS A 69 20.59 -7.68 2.62
CA LYS A 69 19.24 -7.96 3.14
C LYS A 69 18.26 -6.81 3.02
N SER A 70 18.70 -5.55 3.14
CA SER A 70 17.82 -4.38 3.02
C SER A 70 17.19 -4.26 1.62
N TRP A 71 17.92 -4.60 0.56
CA TRP A 71 17.39 -4.66 -0.81
C TRP A 71 16.31 -5.74 -0.93
N VAL A 72 16.57 -6.92 -0.35
CA VAL A 72 15.63 -8.05 -0.36
C VAL A 72 14.37 -7.71 0.42
N LEU A 73 14.50 -7.14 1.61
CA LEU A 73 13.38 -6.71 2.44
C LEU A 73 12.56 -5.62 1.76
N CYS A 74 13.21 -4.67 1.09
CA CYS A 74 12.51 -3.65 0.30
C CYS A 74 11.72 -4.28 -0.85
N THR A 75 12.29 -5.28 -1.52
CA THR A 75 11.61 -6.02 -2.60
C THR A 75 10.36 -6.75 -2.12
N VAL A 76 10.48 -7.46 -0.99
CA VAL A 76 9.34 -8.11 -0.36
C VAL A 76 8.28 -7.08 0.05
N SER A 77 8.70 -5.95 0.63
CA SER A 77 7.79 -4.87 1.05
C SER A 77 6.94 -4.32 -0.09
N TRP A 78 7.55 -3.82 -1.19
CA TRP A 78 6.76 -3.24 -2.28
C TRP A 78 5.90 -4.30 -3.00
N THR A 79 6.34 -5.57 -3.02
CA THR A 79 5.55 -6.68 -3.58
C THR A 79 4.28 -6.90 -2.77
N VAL A 80 4.39 -7.00 -1.43
CA VAL A 80 3.22 -7.15 -0.55
C VAL A 80 2.28 -5.95 -0.69
N LEU A 81 2.81 -4.73 -0.67
CA LEU A 81 2.00 -3.52 -0.85
C LEU A 81 1.26 -3.51 -2.20
N THR A 82 1.91 -3.97 -3.26
CA THR A 82 1.30 -4.05 -4.60
C THR A 82 0.19 -5.09 -4.63
N VAL A 83 0.40 -6.27 -4.03
CA VAL A 83 -0.64 -7.31 -3.89
C VAL A 83 -1.83 -6.79 -3.11
N ASP A 84 -1.61 -6.07 -2.01
CA ASP A 84 -2.68 -5.48 -1.20
C ASP A 84 -3.50 -4.45 -1.99
N VAL A 85 -2.83 -3.55 -2.71
CA VAL A 85 -3.51 -2.55 -3.57
C VAL A 85 -4.36 -3.25 -4.63
N LEU A 86 -3.79 -4.25 -5.31
CA LEU A 86 -4.53 -5.02 -6.32
C LEU A 86 -5.71 -5.76 -5.70
N GLY A 87 -5.54 -6.34 -4.50
CA GLY A 87 -6.61 -7.01 -3.76
C GLY A 87 -7.75 -6.07 -3.40
N ILE A 88 -7.45 -4.89 -2.85
CA ILE A 88 -8.47 -3.88 -2.50
C ILE A 88 -9.19 -3.38 -3.76
N VAL A 89 -8.46 -3.11 -4.84
CA VAL A 89 -9.06 -2.65 -6.10
C VAL A 89 -9.90 -3.77 -6.74
N ALA A 90 -9.45 -5.01 -6.72
CA ALA A 90 -10.20 -6.15 -7.22
C ALA A 90 -11.48 -6.37 -6.40
N ALA A 91 -11.41 -6.24 -5.08
CA ALA A 91 -12.57 -6.38 -4.19
C ALA A 91 -13.71 -5.42 -4.56
N ARG A 92 -13.41 -4.22 -5.05
CA ARG A 92 -14.42 -3.28 -5.55
C ARG A 92 -15.25 -3.84 -6.70
N TYR A 93 -14.68 -4.68 -7.55
CA TYR A 93 -15.33 -5.23 -8.73
C TYR A 93 -15.88 -6.65 -8.51
N LEU A 94 -15.26 -7.41 -7.60
CA LEU A 94 -15.60 -8.82 -7.34
C LEU A 94 -16.60 -8.99 -6.20
N LEU A 95 -16.64 -8.08 -5.23
CA LEU A 95 -17.55 -8.18 -4.10
C LEU A 95 -18.84 -7.42 -4.35
N LEU A 96 -19.94 -7.97 -3.83
CA LEU A 96 -21.22 -7.28 -3.77
C LEU A 96 -21.09 -6.04 -2.88
N LYS A 97 -21.84 -4.99 -3.22
CA LYS A 97 -21.98 -3.86 -2.31
C LYS A 97 -22.55 -4.34 -0.98
N GLU A 98 -22.07 -3.77 0.12
CA GLU A 98 -22.75 -3.95 1.40
C GLU A 98 -24.19 -3.44 1.27
N ASP A 99 -25.13 -4.28 1.71
CA ASP A 99 -26.55 -3.98 1.67
C ASP A 99 -26.85 -2.78 2.58
N ASP A 100 -27.68 -1.86 2.10
CA ASP A 100 -28.10 -0.70 2.89
C ASP A 100 -29.22 -1.10 3.84
N TYR A 101 -29.46 -0.30 4.88
CA TYR A 101 -30.77 -0.35 5.51
C TYR A 101 -31.79 0.10 4.48
N GLU A 102 -32.79 -0.74 4.21
CA GLU A 102 -33.95 -0.32 3.45
C GLU A 102 -34.59 0.90 4.14
N PRO A 103 -34.96 1.96 3.40
CA PRO A 103 -35.70 3.07 3.97
C PRO A 103 -36.96 2.53 4.64
N ILE A 104 -37.17 2.85 5.91
CA ILE A 104 -38.41 2.51 6.60
C ILE A 104 -39.54 3.16 5.80
N PRO A 105 -40.58 2.41 5.37
CA PRO A 105 -41.68 3.00 4.63
C PRO A 105 -42.30 4.10 5.49
N ASP A 106 -42.48 5.29 4.90
CA ASP A 106 -43.26 6.34 5.55
C ASP A 106 -44.67 5.79 5.76
N THR A 107 -45.00 5.45 7.00
CA THR A 107 -46.37 5.09 7.37
C THR A 107 -47.21 6.36 7.23
N MET A 108 -48.02 6.43 6.17
CA MET A 108 -49.13 7.40 6.09
C MET A 108 -50.23 7.00 7.07
#